data_AF-A0A852EQL0-F1
#
_entry.id   AF-A0A852EQL0-F1
#
_cell.length_a   1.000
_cell.length_b   1.000
_cell.length_c   1.000
_cell.angle_alpha   90.00
_cell.angle_beta   90.00
_cell.angle_gamma   90.00
#
_symmetry.space_group_name_H-M   'P 1'
#
loop_
_entity.id
_entity.type
_entity.pdbx_description
1 polymer ?
#
loop_
_entity_poly.entity_id
_entity_poly.type
_entity_poly.pdbx_seq_one_letter_code
_entity_poly.pdbx_strand_id
1 'polypeptide(L)' 'VTYAVTNFIPPSGKDVISINPNTGEIHLTGALDFEEVSIYDFRIEAKDKGTPPLSGHCKVVLEVLDVND' A
#
# COMPACT_ATOMS: atom_id res chain seq x y z
N VAL A 1 -2.82 7.27 -16.09
CA VAL A 1 -2.98 6.18 -15.11
C VAL A 1 -3.20 6.81 -13.74
N THR A 2 -4.00 6.19 -12.89
CA THR A 2 -4.16 6.56 -11.48
C THR A 2 -3.89 5.34 -10.60
N TYR A 3 -3.26 5.55 -9.45
CA TYR A 3 -2.90 4.50 -8.51
C TYR A 3 -3.78 4.54 -7.26
N ALA A 4 -4.16 3.36 -6.76
CA ALA A 4 -4.91 3.24 -5.51
C ALA A 4 -4.47 1.97 -4.76
N VAL A 5 -4.45 2.04 -3.43
CA VAL A 5 -4.24 0.86 -2.60
C VAL A 5 -5.58 0.18 -2.30
N THR A 6 -5.59 -1.15 -2.36
CA THR A 6 -6.73 -2.02 -2.10
C THR A 6 -6.31 -3.20 -1.24
N ASN A 7 -7.28 -3.82 -0.56
CA ASN A 7 -7.11 -5.09 0.16
C ASN A 7 -5.96 -5.12 1.19
N PHE A 8 -5.90 -4.11 2.08
CA PHE A 8 -4.95 -4.11 3.20
C PHE A 8 -5.23 -5.23 4.22
N ILE A 9 -4.16 -5.90 4.62
CA ILE A 9 -4.11 -6.90 5.69
C ILE A 9 -2.85 -6.63 6.51
N PRO A 10 -2.95 -6.25 7.80
CA PRO A 10 -4.19 -5.97 8.52
C PRO A 10 -4.90 -4.70 8.00
N PRO A 11 -6.22 -4.54 8.27
CA PRO A 11 -6.97 -3.35 7.83
C PRO A 11 -6.40 -2.02 8.33
N SER A 12 -5.72 -2.02 9.48
CA SER A 12 -5.02 -0.86 10.06
C SER A 12 -3.91 -0.30 9.18
N GLY A 13 -3.42 -1.07 8.19
CA GLY A 13 -2.47 -0.57 7.21
C GLY A 13 -2.96 0.65 6.43
N LYS A 14 -4.28 0.84 6.29
CA LYS A 14 -4.88 2.03 5.66
C LYS A 14 -4.61 3.34 6.40
N ASP A 15 -4.34 3.26 7.69
CA ASP A 15 -4.16 4.43 8.54
C ASP A 15 -2.70 4.91 8.53
N VAL A 16 -1.77 4.01 8.20
CA VAL A 16 -0.31 4.24 8.25
C VAL A 16 0.37 4.23 6.89
N ILE A 17 -0.29 3.74 5.82
CA ILE A 17 0.28 3.66 4.47
C ILE A 17 -0.64 4.36 3.47
N SER A 18 -0.05 5.21 2.64
CA SER A 18 -0.73 5.92 1.55
C SER A 18 0.02 5.75 0.23
N ILE A 19 -0.68 5.98 -0.89
CA ILE A 19 -0.08 6.02 -2.23
C ILE A 19 -0.43 7.33 -2.92
N ASN A 20 0.56 7.94 -3.58
CA ASN A 20 0.30 9.09 -4.44
C ASN A 20 -0.45 8.61 -5.70
N PRO A 21 -1.67 9.10 -5.97
CA PRO A 21 -2.48 8.60 -7.08
C PRO A 21 -1.91 8.94 -8.47
N ASN A 22 -0.97 9.88 -8.57
CA ASN A 22 -0.38 10.31 -9.84
C ASN A 22 0.98 9.67 -10.10
N THR A 23 1.80 9.46 -9.06
CA THR A 23 3.17 8.93 -9.20
C THR A 23 3.29 7.45 -8.83
N GLY A 24 2.36 6.93 -8.02
CA GLY A 24 2.44 5.58 -7.47
C GLY A 24 3.43 5.44 -6.30
N GLU A 25 4.01 6.55 -5.81
CA GLU A 25 4.89 6.54 -4.65
C GLU A 25 4.12 6.16 -3.38
N ILE A 26 4.68 5.24 -2.60
CA ILE A 26 4.11 4.80 -1.33
C ILE A 26 4.78 5.60 -0.21
N HIS A 27 3.95 6.15 0.68
CA HIS A 27 4.39 6.98 1.80
C HIS A 27 3.80 6.45 3.11
N LEU A 28 4.58 6.51 4.17
CA LEU A 28 4.08 6.29 5.52
C LEU A 28 3.39 7.57 6.03
N THR A 29 2.20 7.41 6.58
CA THR A 29 1.42 8.49 7.22
C THR A 29 1.45 8.43 8.73
N GLY A 30 1.98 7.35 9.30
CA GLY A 30 2.12 7.13 10.74
C GLY A 30 3.40 6.36 11.08
N ALA A 31 3.61 6.13 12.36
CA ALA A 31 4.70 5.29 12.85
C ALA A 31 4.42 3.80 12.57
N LEU A 32 5.48 3.03 12.34
CA LEU A 32 5.43 1.58 12.30
C LEU A 32 5.98 1.06 13.63
N ASP A 33 5.26 0.11 14.22
CA ASP A 33 5.63 -0.57 15.46
C ASP A 33 5.66 -2.07 15.18
N PHE A 34 6.84 -2.68 15.35
CA PHE A 34 7.05 -4.10 15.04
C PHE A 34 6.22 -5.01 15.95
N GLU A 35 6.13 -4.65 17.23
CA GLU A 35 5.36 -5.37 18.24
C GLU A 35 3.85 -5.30 17.98
N GLU A 36 3.38 -4.26 17.30
CA GLU A 36 1.98 -4.11 16.89
C GLU A 36 1.70 -4.88 15.59
N VAL A 37 2.44 -4.59 14.53
CA VAL A 37 2.29 -5.20 13.21
C VAL A 37 3.65 -5.33 12.52
N SER A 38 4.12 -6.55 12.34
CA SER A 38 5.37 -6.84 11.65
C SER A 38 5.26 -6.95 10.13
N ILE A 39 4.05 -7.19 9.59
CA ILE A 39 3.83 -7.40 8.15
C ILE A 39 2.53 -6.73 7.70
N TYR A 40 2.60 -5.97 6.61
CA TYR A 40 1.44 -5.47 5.86
C TYR A 40 1.42 -6.08 4.45
N ASP A 41 0.29 -6.64 4.07
CA ASP A 41 0.00 -7.17 2.74
C ASP A 41 -1.11 -6.33 2.10
N PHE A 42 -0.86 -5.79 0.92
CA PHE A 42 -1.85 -5.00 0.18
C PHE A 42 -1.65 -5.10 -1.33
N ARG A 43 -2.66 -4.63 -2.08
CA ARG A 43 -2.62 -4.57 -3.54
C ARG A 43 -2.63 -3.13 -4.03
N ILE A 44 -1.90 -2.86 -5.11
CA ILE A 44 -2.02 -1.60 -5.84
C ILE A 44 -2.78 -1.87 -7.12
N GLU A 45 -3.79 -1.05 -7.38
CA GLU A 45 -4.47 -0.96 -8.66
C GLU A 45 -3.95 0.24 -9.44
N ALA A 46 -3.53 0.01 -10.69
CA ALA A 46 -3.20 1.04 -11.66
C ALA A 46 -4.28 1.06 -12.75
N LYS A 47 -5.07 2.13 -12.79
CA LYS A 47 -6.18 2.28 -13.74
C LYS A 47 -5.83 3.29 -14.83
N ASP A 48 -6.02 2.94 -16.10
CA ASP A 48 -5.79 3.87 -17.20
C ASP A 48 -6.95 4.88 -17.39
N LYS A 49 -6.82 5.76 -18.39
CA LYS A 49 -7.85 6.76 -18.74
C LYS A 49 -8.66 6.35 -19.98
N GLY A 50 -8.64 5.07 -20.35
CA GLY A 50 -9.35 4.53 -21.51
C GLY A 50 -10.87 4.56 -21.35
N THR A 51 -11.59 4.20 -22.41
CA THR A 51 -13.05 4.00 -22.39
C THR A 51 -13.38 2.72 -23.18
N PRO A 52 -13.65 1.59 -22.51
CA PRO A 52 -13.65 1.40 -21.06
C PRO A 52 -12.24 1.47 -20.47
N PRO A 53 -12.09 1.84 -19.18
CA PRO A 53 -10.79 1.86 -18.52
C PRO A 53 -10.30 0.44 -18.26
N LEU A 54 -8.99 0.22 -18.42
CA LEU A 54 -8.32 -1.02 -18.03
C LEU A 54 -7.56 -0.81 -16.72
N SER A 55 -7.51 -1.88 -15.91
CA SER A 55 -6.79 -1.90 -14.63
C SER A 55 -5.75 -3.01 -14.62
N GLY A 56 -4.57 -2.69 -14.07
CA GLY A 56 -3.55 -3.65 -13.67
C GLY A 56 -3.42 -3.71 -12.15
N HIS A 57 -3.01 -4.87 -11.62
CA HIS A 57 -2.84 -5.06 -10.18
C HIS A 57 -1.47 -5.64 -9.85
N CYS A 58 -0.89 -5.22 -8.72
CA CYS A 58 0.27 -5.88 -8.13
C CYS A 58 0.08 -6.07 -6.62
N LYS A 59 0.80 -7.05 -6.05
CA LYS A 59 0.84 -7.33 -4.61
C LYS A 59 2.08 -6.68 -4.02
N VAL A 60 1.93 -6.05 -2.86
CA VAL A 60 3.02 -5.50 -2.04
C VAL A 60 2.98 -6.18 -0.68
N VAL A 61 4.15 -6.61 -0.23
CA VAL A 61 4.37 -7.11 1.14
C VAL A 61 5.40 -6.18 1.77
N LEU A 62 5.00 -5.50 2.83
CA LEU A 62 5.85 -4.60 3.61
C LEU A 62 6.18 -5.29 4.93
N GLU A 63 7.45 -5.58 5.13
CA GLU A 63 7.97 -6.16 6.36
C GLU A 63 8.57 -5.04 7.22
N VAL A 64 8.07 -4.89 8.44
CA VAL A 64 8.62 -3.98 9.44
C VAL A 64 9.81 -4.69 10.08
N LEU A 65 10.97 -4.05 10.06
CA LEU A 65 12.18 -4.59 10.66
C LEU A 65 12.25 -4.16 12.12
N ASP A 66 12.50 -5.12 13.02
CA ASP A 66 12.84 -4.82 14.40
C ASP A 66 14.23 -4.16 14.43
N VAL A 67 14.34 -3.07 15.17
CA VAL A 67 15.59 -2.33 15.36
C VAL A 67 16.43 -2.87 16.52
N ASN A 68 15.86 -3.74 17.35
CA ASN A 68 16.46 -4.21 18.59
C ASN A 68 16.99 -5.66 18.55
N ASP A 69 17.08 -6.29 17.37
CA ASP A 69 17.77 -7.59 17.16
C ASP A 69 19.22 -7.39 16.67
#